data_AF-B0D1H2-F1
#
_entry.id   AF-B0D1H2-F1
#
_cell.length_a   1.000
_cell.length_b   1.000
_cell.length_c   1.000
_cell.angle_alpha   90.00
_cell.angle_beta   90.00
_cell.angle_gamma   90.00
#
_symmetry.space_group_name_H-M   'P 1'
#
loop_
_entity.id
_entity.type
_entity.pdbx_description
1 polymer ?
#
loop_
_entity_poly.entity_id
_entity_poly.type
_entity_poly.pdbx_seq_one_letter_code
_entity_poly.pdbx_strand_id
1 'polypeptide(L)'
;FVRRLTKIPVPTVWCTVPFAGSRWMVLSRIKGEAMNQRGWDDLDRDSQDKIIIQLRDMVSQLRDIEPPVRPEICFILGGPVADLRLCP
;
A
#
# COMPACT_ATOMS: atom_id res chain seq x y z
N PHE A 1 10.91 -4.03 -0.26
CA PHE A 1 10.36 -5.30 -0.73
C PHE A 1 9.47 -5.07 -1.96
N VAL A 2 8.25 -4.52 -1.80
CA VAL A 2 7.31 -4.25 -2.92
C VAL A 2 7.94 -3.48 -4.09
N ARG A 3 8.66 -2.37 -3.81
CA ARG A 3 9.36 -1.56 -4.84
C ARG A 3 10.31 -2.36 -5.73
N ARG A 4 10.90 -3.43 -5.20
CA ARG A 4 11.90 -4.24 -5.91
C ARG A 4 11.24 -5.26 -6.84
N LEU A 5 10.02 -5.68 -6.52
CA LEU A 5 9.34 -6.80 -7.17
C LEU A 5 8.18 -6.35 -8.08
N THR A 6 7.80 -5.08 -8.02
CA THR A 6 6.66 -4.54 -8.77
C THR A 6 7.02 -3.19 -9.37
N LYS A 7 6.20 -2.74 -10.33
CA LYS A 7 6.27 -1.38 -10.90
C LYS A 7 5.41 -0.38 -10.12
N ILE A 8 4.84 -0.79 -8.99
CA ILE A 8 3.96 0.06 -8.18
C ILE A 8 4.79 1.22 -7.59
N PRO A 9 4.37 2.48 -7.77
CA PRO A 9 5.02 3.61 -7.14
C PRO A 9 4.77 3.56 -5.63
N VAL A 10 5.77 3.13 -4.87
CA VAL A 10 5.74 3.12 -3.40
C VAL A 10 6.78 4.09 -2.84
N PRO A 11 6.49 4.75 -1.72
CA PRO A 11 7.44 5.68 -1.12
C PRO A 11 8.64 4.92 -0.53
N THR A 12 9.79 5.59 -0.52
CA THR A 12 11.02 5.09 0.11
C THR A 12 11.07 5.59 1.54
N VAL A 13 11.29 4.69 2.50
CA VAL A 13 11.52 5.04 3.91
C VAL A 13 12.93 5.61 4.04
N TRP A 14 13.03 6.85 4.52
CA TRP A 14 14.31 7.50 4.80
C TRP A 14 14.78 7.18 6.22
N CYS A 15 13.88 7.31 7.20
CA CYS A 15 14.15 7.01 8.60
C CYS A 15 12.86 6.77 9.39
N THR A 16 13.02 6.25 10.60
CA THR A 16 11.95 6.17 11.61
C THR A 16 12.36 6.96 12.83
N VAL A 17 11.47 7.81 13.35
CA VAL A 17 11.76 8.70 14.47
C VAL A 17 10.77 8.48 15.62
N PRO A 18 11.22 8.35 16.87
CA PRO A 18 10.33 8.38 18.04
C PRO A 18 9.92 9.83 18.32
N PHE A 19 8.62 10.09 18.40
CA PHE A 19 8.07 11.41 18.74
C PHE A 19 6.69 11.27 19.41
N ALA A 20 6.50 11.98 20.53
CA ALA A 20 5.26 12.01 21.32
C ALA A 20 4.72 10.60 21.69
N GLY A 21 5.60 9.72 22.17
CA GLY A 21 5.22 8.34 22.54
C GLY A 21 4.90 7.43 21.35
N SER A 22 5.04 7.92 20.11
CA SER A 22 4.76 7.18 18.88
C SER A 22 6.00 7.05 18.01
N ARG A 23 6.01 6.09 17.09
CA ARG A 23 7.07 5.94 16.07
C ARG A 23 6.55 6.40 14.72
N TRP A 24 7.21 7.40 14.16
CA TRP A 24 6.87 7.99 12.87
C TRP A 24 7.83 7.48 11.80
N MET A 25 7.36 7.39 10.56
CA MET A 25 8.20 7.06 9.41
C MET A 25 8.26 8.26 8.46
N VAL A 26 9.48 8.68 8.10
CA VAL A 26 9.70 9.71 7.09
C VAL A 26 9.88 9.03 5.74
N LEU A 27 9.05 9.42 4.79
CA LEU A 27 8.84 8.73 3.52
C LEU A 27 9.05 9.70 2.35
N SER A 28 9.61 9.25 1.22
CA SER A 28 9.69 10.07 0.01
C SER A 28 8.30 10.38 -0.53
N ARG A 29 8.06 11.62 -0.98
CA ARG A 29 6.80 11.99 -1.65
C ARG A 29 6.66 11.28 -3.01
N ILE A 30 5.53 10.63 -3.23
CA ILE A 30 5.14 10.15 -4.57
C ILE A 30 4.64 11.36 -5.38
N LYS A 31 5.16 11.54 -6.59
CA LYS A 31 4.72 12.61 -7.49
C LYS A 31 3.32 12.30 -8.01
N GLY A 32 2.46 13.32 -8.02
CA GLY A 32 1.09 13.23 -8.50
C GLY A 32 0.14 14.01 -7.61
N GLU A 33 -1.13 13.91 -7.95
CA GLU A 33 -2.26 14.45 -7.20
C GLU A 33 -3.08 13.29 -6.63
N ALA A 34 -3.66 13.50 -5.45
CA ALA A 34 -4.49 12.47 -4.86
C ALA A 34 -5.81 12.39 -5.64
N MET A 35 -6.27 11.17 -5.96
CA MET A 35 -7.48 10.98 -6.79
C MET A 35 -8.73 11.62 -6.19
N ASN A 36 -8.82 11.70 -4.86
CA ASN A 36 -9.91 12.39 -4.17
C ASN A 36 -9.94 13.90 -4.43
N GLN A 37 -8.82 14.51 -4.85
CA GLN A 37 -8.74 15.94 -5.20
C GLN A 37 -9.17 16.20 -6.64
N ARG A 38 -9.01 15.21 -7.54
CA ARG A 38 -9.28 15.35 -8.98
C ARG A 38 -10.73 15.05 -9.37
N GLY A 39 -11.49 14.38 -8.49
CA GLY A 39 -12.87 13.97 -8.75
C GLY A 39 -12.92 12.77 -9.69
N TRP A 40 -13.39 11.61 -9.21
CA TRP A 40 -13.53 10.41 -10.05
C TRP A 40 -14.63 10.60 -11.11
N ASP A 41 -15.75 11.19 -10.70
CA ASP A 41 -16.94 11.36 -11.53
C ASP A 41 -16.76 12.45 -12.61
N ASP A 42 -15.76 13.31 -12.46
CA ASP A 42 -15.40 14.36 -13.43
C ASP A 42 -14.55 13.83 -14.60
N LEU A 43 -14.04 12.60 -14.49
CA LEU A 43 -13.24 11.96 -15.53
C LEU A 43 -14.14 11.37 -16.62
N ASP A 44 -13.71 11.50 -17.88
CA ASP A 44 -14.33 10.76 -18.97
C ASP A 44 -14.12 9.25 -18.80
N ARG A 45 -14.97 8.44 -19.45
CA ARG A 45 -14.94 6.98 -19.30
C ARG A 45 -13.62 6.36 -19.74
N ASP A 46 -12.99 6.88 -20.79
CA ASP A 46 -11.72 6.33 -21.27
C ASP A 46 -10.61 6.56 -20.24
N SER A 47 -10.61 7.71 -19.56
CA SER A 47 -9.71 7.99 -18.45
C SER A 47 -9.96 7.08 -17.25
N GLN A 48 -11.23 6.86 -16.88
CA GLN A 48 -11.60 5.93 -15.80
C GLN A 48 -11.15 4.50 -16.13
N ASP A 49 -11.39 4.02 -17.34
CA ASP A 49 -11.01 2.67 -17.78
C ASP A 49 -9.49 2.48 -17.73
N LYS A 50 -8.71 3.47 -18.19
CA LYS A 50 -7.23 3.42 -18.09
C LYS A 50 -6.76 3.31 -16.65
N ILE A 51 -7.38 4.05 -15.73
CA ILE A 51 -7.04 3.99 -14.29
C ILE A 51 -7.41 2.63 -13.71
N ILE A 52 -8.59 2.10 -14.03
CA ILE A 52 -9.02 0.77 -13.57
C ILE A 52 -8.06 -0.32 -14.07
N ILE A 53 -7.64 -0.26 -15.34
CA ILE A 53 -6.68 -1.19 -15.93
C ILE A 53 -5.33 -1.09 -15.20
N GLN A 54 -4.85 0.13 -14.93
CA GLN A 54 -3.61 0.35 -14.19
C GLN A 54 -3.69 -0.20 -12.76
N LEU A 55 -4.78 0.07 -12.03
CA LEU A 55 -4.99 -0.44 -10.68
C LEU A 55 -5.07 -1.96 -10.65
N ARG A 56 -5.76 -2.57 -11.62
CA ARG A 56 -5.82 -4.03 -11.76
C ARG A 56 -4.42 -4.63 -11.91
N ASP A 57 -3.61 -4.07 -12.81
CA ASP A 57 -2.23 -4.51 -13.02
C ASP A 57 -1.39 -4.39 -11.73
N MET A 58 -1.48 -3.25 -11.03
CA MET A 58 -0.78 -3.05 -9.76
C MET A 58 -1.21 -4.06 -8.69
N VAL A 59 -2.51 -4.31 -8.55
CA VAL A 59 -3.03 -5.28 -7.56
C VAL A 59 -2.64 -6.71 -7.91
N SER A 60 -2.65 -7.07 -9.20
CA SER A 60 -2.16 -8.37 -9.67
C SER A 60 -0.68 -8.54 -9.32
N GLN A 61 0.18 -7.57 -9.67
CA GLN A 61 1.60 -7.62 -9.32
C GLN A 61 1.83 -7.76 -7.81
N LEU A 62 1.03 -7.09 -6.98
CA LEU A 62 1.16 -7.18 -5.53
C LEU A 62 0.77 -8.57 -4.99
N ARG A 63 -0.28 -9.18 -5.56
CA ARG A 63 -0.76 -10.52 -5.18
C ARG A 63 0.14 -11.64 -5.66
N ASP A 64 0.89 -11.42 -6.73
CA ASP A 64 1.86 -12.38 -7.25
C ASP A 64 3.16 -12.42 -6.42
N ILE A 65 3.35 -11.47 -5.48
CA ILE A 65 4.52 -11.51 -4.60
C ILE A 65 4.38 -12.64 -3.59
N GLU A 66 5.29 -13.61 -3.65
CA GLU A 66 5.38 -14.65 -2.63
C GLU A 66 5.69 -14.03 -1.24
N PRO A 67 4.91 -14.35 -0.19
CA PRO A 67 5.18 -13.87 1.15
C PRO A 67 6.58 -14.31 1.60
N PRO A 68 7.39 -13.41 2.19
CA PRO A 68 8.77 -13.73 2.56
C PRO A 68 8.90 -14.79 3.67
N VAL A 69 7.82 -15.11 4.41
CA VAL A 69 7.76 -16.13 5.47
C VAL A 69 6.37 -16.81 5.44
N ARG A 70 6.33 -18.12 5.77
CA ARG A 70 5.12 -18.98 5.85
C ARG A 70 4.00 -18.37 6.73
N PRO A 71 2.73 -18.81 6.55
CA PRO A 71 1.55 -17.94 6.56
C PRO A 71 0.97 -17.77 7.97
N GLU A 72 1.74 -17.20 8.89
CA GLU A 72 1.15 -16.75 10.15
C GLU A 72 0.82 -15.27 10.00
N ILE A 73 -0.47 -15.00 9.77
CA ILE A 73 -1.02 -13.67 10.01
C ILE A 73 -0.81 -13.42 11.50
N CYS A 74 0.19 -12.61 11.84
CA CYS A 74 0.60 -12.36 13.19
C CYS A 74 0.70 -10.86 13.45
N PHE A 75 0.67 -10.49 14.73
CA PHE A 75 1.04 -9.16 15.16
C PHE A 75 2.47 -8.82 14.70
N ILE A 76 2.82 -7.54 14.59
CA ILE A 76 4.13 -7.09 14.11
C ILE A 76 5.33 -7.64 14.94
N LEU A 77 5.08 -8.14 16.15
CA LEU A 77 6.06 -8.81 17.01
C LEU A 77 5.95 -10.36 16.99
N GLY A 78 5.22 -10.95 16.04
CA GLY A 78 5.02 -12.40 15.93
C GLY A 78 3.97 -12.98 16.89
N GLY A 79 3.18 -12.12 17.57
CA GLY A 79 2.08 -12.55 18.43
C GLY A 79 0.78 -12.87 17.69
N PRO A 80 -0.29 -13.28 18.38
CA PRO A 80 -1.60 -13.52 17.78
C PRO A 80 -2.12 -12.28 17.03
N VAL A 81 -2.82 -12.48 15.91
CA VAL A 81 -3.42 -11.35 15.20
C VAL A 81 -4.57 -10.77 16.04
N ALA A 82 -4.62 -9.45 16.16
CA ALA A 82 -5.73 -8.72 16.75
C ALA A 82 -6.42 -7.93 15.64
N ASP A 83 -7.43 -8.53 15.00
CA ASP A 83 -8.27 -7.88 13.98
C ASP A 83 -9.73 -8.07 14.38
N LEU A 84 -10.49 -6.98 14.51
CA LEU A 84 -11.90 -7.02 14.88
C LEU A 84 -12.80 -7.77 13.87
N ARG A 85 -12.31 -7.97 12.64
CA ARG A 85 -13.00 -8.75 11.60
C ARG A 85 -12.71 -10.25 11.74
N LEU A 86 -11.65 -10.60 12.45
CA LEU A 86 -11.28 -11.97 12.78
C LEU A 86 -11.74 -12.18 14.23
N CYS A 87 -13.05 -12.30 14.43
CA CYS A 87 -13.58 -12.69 15.75
C CYS A 87 -12.97 -14.03 16.19
N PRO A 88 -12.75 -14.22 17.50
CA PRO A 88 -12.24 -15.47 18.07
C PRO A 88 -13.18 -16.66 17.85
#